data_AF-A0A1M2YY50-F1
#
_entry.id   AF-A0A1M2YY50-F1
#
_cell.length_a   1.000
_cell.length_b   1.000
_cell.length_c   1.000
_cell.angle_alpha   90.00
_cell.angle_beta   90.00
_cell.angle_gamma   90.00
#
_symmetry.space_group_name_H-M   'P 1'
#
loop_
_entity.id
_entity.type
_entity.pdbx_description
1 polymer ?
#
loop_
_entity_poly.entity_id
_entity_poly.type
_entity_poly.pdbx_seq_one_letter_code
_entity_poly.pdbx_strand_id
1 'polypeptide(L)'
;MKASDHPAKEGRMNKPLKPMMGAGELNGLLAKVFPQLNRDRQDYVVTEVFPGGCTIRLNAGYEHLRPGDTVSGVALFALADLGGYACVLSHAGPDALSVTTNISINFMRKAGPGPVDGRCRILKLGRSLMVYDIEMTAGPDGEIVAHATGTYSIPPKSIAVK
;
A
#
# COMPACT_ATOMS: atom_id res chain seq x y z
N MET A 1 -27.75 -32.20 34.54
CA MET A 1 -27.14 -30.99 33.95
C MET A 1 -26.66 -31.34 32.56
N LYS A 2 -27.33 -30.90 31.49
CA LYS A 2 -26.84 -31.03 30.11
C LYS A 2 -26.21 -29.70 29.72
N ALA A 3 -24.93 -29.74 29.35
CA ALA A 3 -24.21 -28.61 28.79
C ALA A 3 -24.89 -28.18 27.48
N SER A 4 -25.22 -26.89 27.38
CA SER A 4 -25.76 -26.29 26.18
C SER A 4 -24.64 -26.06 25.17
N ASP A 5 -24.65 -26.87 24.11
CA ASP A 5 -23.91 -26.60 22.88
C ASP A 5 -24.34 -25.24 22.32
N HIS A 6 -23.51 -24.22 22.55
CA HIS A 6 -23.59 -22.97 21.82
C HIS A 6 -22.81 -23.14 20.52
N PRO A 7 -23.47 -23.12 19.34
CA PRO A 7 -22.72 -23.13 18.10
C PRO A 7 -21.87 -21.85 18.03
N ALA A 8 -20.56 -22.02 17.85
CA ALA A 8 -19.65 -20.93 17.58
C ALA A 8 -20.20 -20.12 16.41
N LYS A 9 -20.38 -18.81 16.59
CA LYS A 9 -20.78 -17.90 15.51
C LYS A 9 -19.69 -17.95 14.45
N GLU A 10 -19.99 -18.59 13.33
CA GLU A 10 -19.20 -18.56 12.12
C GLU A 10 -18.94 -17.08 11.77
N GLY A 11 -17.66 -16.68 11.87
CA GLY A 11 -17.25 -15.30 11.66
C GLY A 11 -17.74 -14.83 10.29
N ARG A 12 -18.38 -13.66 10.23
CA ARG A 12 -18.82 -13.07 8.96
C ARG A 12 -17.62 -13.04 8.01
N MET A 13 -17.58 -13.92 7.01
CA MET A 13 -16.64 -13.82 5.92
C MET A 13 -16.94 -12.50 5.20
N ASN A 14 -16.09 -11.49 5.42
CA ASN A 14 -16.22 -10.23 4.72
C ASN A 14 -16.06 -10.51 3.21
N LYS A 15 -17.04 -10.05 2.43
CA LYS A 15 -17.01 -10.15 0.97
C LYS A 15 -15.70 -9.52 0.47
N PRO A 16 -14.97 -10.15 -0.47
CA PRO A 16 -13.67 -9.65 -0.93
C PRO A 16 -13.83 -8.24 -1.51
N LEU A 17 -12.97 -7.32 -1.07
CA LEU A 17 -12.94 -5.95 -1.58
C LEU A 17 -12.50 -5.99 -3.04
N LYS A 18 -13.41 -5.70 -3.97
CA LYS A 18 -13.11 -5.76 -5.40
C LYS A 18 -12.45 -4.45 -5.87
N PRO A 19 -11.31 -4.49 -6.58
CA PRO A 19 -10.69 -3.29 -7.13
C PRO A 19 -11.53 -2.73 -8.28
N MET A 20 -11.45 -1.41 -8.45
CA MET A 20 -12.12 -0.62 -9.48
C MET A 20 -11.19 -0.26 -10.65
N MET A 21 -9.88 -0.46 -10.49
CA MET A 21 -8.85 -0.18 -11.49
C MET A 21 -7.68 -1.15 -11.35
N GLY A 22 -6.94 -1.34 -12.45
CA GLY A 22 -5.74 -2.18 -12.48
C GLY A 22 -4.44 -1.42 -12.24
N ALA A 23 -3.33 -2.16 -12.20
CA ALA A 23 -1.98 -1.61 -12.00
C ALA A 23 -1.58 -0.57 -13.06
N GLY A 24 -1.92 -0.81 -14.34
CA GLY A 24 -1.61 0.13 -15.42
C GLY A 24 -2.29 1.49 -15.26
N GLU A 25 -3.58 1.48 -14.91
CA GLU A 25 -4.36 2.71 -14.65
C GLU A 25 -3.81 3.46 -13.43
N LEU A 26 -3.48 2.74 -12.35
CA LEU A 26 -2.85 3.34 -11.17
C LEU A 26 -1.50 3.99 -11.48
N ASN A 27 -0.61 3.30 -12.19
CA ASN A 27 0.70 3.87 -12.55
C ASN A 27 0.53 5.13 -13.41
N GLY A 28 -0.43 5.13 -14.34
CA GLY A 28 -0.77 6.31 -15.13
C GLY A 28 -1.32 7.47 -14.28
N LEU A 29 -2.10 7.18 -13.23
CA LEU A 29 -2.60 8.19 -12.29
C LEU A 29 -1.48 8.72 -11.39
N LEU A 30 -0.65 7.84 -10.83
CA LEU A 30 0.50 8.21 -10.00
C LEU A 30 1.47 9.12 -10.77
N ALA A 31 1.73 8.84 -12.04
CA ALA A 31 2.56 9.69 -12.89
C ALA A 31 1.99 11.11 -13.07
N LYS A 32 0.66 11.27 -13.07
CA LYS A 32 -0.01 12.56 -13.17
C LYS A 32 -0.04 13.31 -11.83
N VAL A 33 -0.27 12.60 -10.73
CA VAL A 33 -0.39 13.18 -9.38
C VAL A 33 0.97 13.51 -8.79
N PHE A 34 1.98 12.68 -9.06
CA PHE A 34 3.36 12.83 -8.58
C PHE A 34 4.37 12.75 -9.74
N PRO A 35 4.38 13.70 -10.69
CA PRO A 35 5.36 13.71 -11.78
C PRO A 35 6.81 13.71 -11.28
N GLN A 36 7.04 14.23 -10.07
CA GLN A 36 8.34 14.25 -9.40
C GLN A 36 8.80 12.91 -8.84
N LEU A 37 7.90 11.94 -8.62
CA LEU A 37 8.20 10.70 -7.90
C LEU A 37 9.15 9.80 -8.69
N ASN A 38 8.81 9.56 -9.96
CA ASN A 38 9.59 8.72 -10.85
C ASN A 38 10.42 9.54 -11.86
N ARG A 39 10.05 10.80 -12.15
CA ARG A 39 10.60 11.57 -13.29
C ARG A 39 10.61 10.71 -14.56
N ASP A 40 11.78 10.45 -15.14
CA ASP A 40 11.98 9.60 -16.32
C ASP A 40 12.35 8.14 -15.97
N ARG A 41 12.29 7.77 -14.68
CA ARG A 41 12.63 6.43 -14.15
C ARG A 41 11.39 5.60 -13.83
N GLN A 42 11.60 4.39 -13.34
CA GLN A 42 10.55 3.49 -12.85
C GLN A 42 10.88 3.05 -11.43
N ASP A 43 11.13 4.02 -10.55
CA ASP A 43 11.59 3.75 -9.19
C ASP A 43 10.48 3.10 -8.37
N TYR A 44 9.29 3.72 -8.32
CA TYR A 44 8.12 3.19 -7.62
C TYR A 44 7.05 2.75 -8.62
N VAL A 45 6.69 1.47 -8.62
CA VAL A 45 5.78 0.88 -9.62
C VAL A 45 4.78 -0.06 -8.95
N VAL A 46 3.49 0.16 -9.18
CA VAL A 46 2.47 -0.83 -8.82
C VAL A 46 2.57 -1.99 -9.80
N THR A 47 2.88 -3.18 -9.31
CA THR A 47 3.09 -4.38 -10.14
C THR A 47 1.83 -5.22 -10.25
N GLU A 48 0.97 -5.20 -9.22
CA GLU A 48 -0.26 -5.98 -9.18
C GLU A 48 -1.34 -5.28 -8.36
N VAL A 49 -2.60 -5.41 -8.76
CA VAL A 49 -3.77 -5.07 -7.95
C VAL A 49 -4.66 -6.30 -7.87
N PHE A 50 -5.08 -6.67 -6.66
CA PHE A 50 -5.91 -7.84 -6.41
C PHE A 50 -7.01 -7.48 -5.40
N PRO A 51 -8.03 -8.34 -5.19
CA PRO A 51 -9.04 -8.09 -4.20
C PRO A 51 -8.48 -7.84 -2.80
N GLY A 52 -8.64 -6.62 -2.29
CA GLY A 52 -8.20 -6.21 -0.96
C GLY A 52 -6.77 -5.69 -0.88
N GLY A 53 -6.11 -5.35 -1.99
CA GLY A 53 -4.83 -4.64 -1.92
C GLY A 53 -4.06 -4.55 -3.24
N CYS A 54 -2.76 -4.30 -3.13
CA CYS A 54 -1.83 -4.27 -4.25
C CYS A 54 -0.42 -4.76 -3.88
N THR A 55 0.38 -5.04 -4.89
CA THR A 55 1.83 -5.18 -4.77
C THR A 55 2.47 -3.96 -5.44
N ILE A 56 3.39 -3.30 -4.73
CA ILE A 56 4.16 -2.16 -5.23
C ILE A 56 5.65 -2.46 -5.08
N ARG A 57 6.45 -2.05 -6.05
CA ARG A 57 7.91 -2.25 -6.06
C ARG A 57 8.64 -0.93 -5.98
N LEU A 58 9.70 -0.89 -5.19
CA LEU A 58 10.80 0.06 -5.32
C LEU A 58 11.96 -0.59 -6.06
N ASN A 59 12.37 -0.06 -7.20
CA ASN A 59 13.64 -0.38 -7.86
C ASN A 59 14.75 0.53 -7.28
N ALA A 60 15.31 0.16 -6.13
CA ALA A 60 16.21 1.03 -5.39
C ALA A 60 17.57 1.22 -6.09
N GLY A 61 17.71 2.33 -6.81
CA GLY A 61 18.99 2.88 -7.30
C GLY A 61 19.63 3.90 -6.36
N TYR A 62 20.71 4.54 -6.82
CA TYR A 62 21.56 5.50 -6.07
C TYR A 62 20.78 6.52 -5.23
N GLU A 63 19.71 7.09 -5.79
CA GLU A 63 18.88 8.15 -5.17
C GLU A 63 18.13 7.69 -3.91
N HIS A 64 18.00 6.37 -3.73
CA HIS A 64 17.29 5.75 -2.62
C HIS A 64 18.24 5.27 -1.52
N LEU A 65 19.55 5.29 -1.78
CA LEU A 65 20.56 4.74 -0.88
C LEU A 65 21.00 5.77 0.16
N ARG A 66 21.50 5.24 1.28
CA ARG A 66 22.19 5.99 2.33
C ARG A 66 23.63 5.48 2.47
N PRO A 67 24.53 6.19 3.19
CA PRO A 67 25.88 5.71 3.43
C PRO A 67 25.90 4.26 3.92
N GLY A 68 26.74 3.44 3.27
CA GLY A 68 26.83 2.00 3.48
C GLY A 68 26.02 1.15 2.50
N ASP A 69 25.62 1.69 1.34
CA ASP A 69 24.94 0.99 0.23
C ASP A 69 23.69 0.21 0.65
N THR A 70 22.87 0.83 1.49
CA THR A 70 21.56 0.28 1.89
C THR A 70 20.44 1.22 1.51
N VAL A 71 19.26 0.67 1.20
CA VAL A 71 18.04 1.45 0.98
C VAL A 71 17.73 2.27 2.23
N SER A 72 17.46 3.56 2.01
CA SER A 72 17.16 4.50 3.08
C SER A 72 15.77 4.25 3.66
N GLY A 73 15.61 4.58 4.95
CA GLY A 73 14.29 4.53 5.60
C GLY A 73 13.28 5.46 4.92
N VAL A 74 13.72 6.58 4.33
CA VAL A 74 12.87 7.50 3.57
C VAL A 74 12.29 6.81 2.34
N ALA A 75 13.12 6.06 1.61
CA ALA A 75 12.66 5.35 0.41
C ALA A 75 11.67 4.21 0.74
N LEU A 76 11.90 3.48 1.83
CA LEU A 76 10.98 2.45 2.32
C LEU A 76 9.67 3.04 2.85
N PHE A 77 9.74 4.19 3.54
CA PHE A 77 8.54 4.91 3.99
C PHE A 77 7.70 5.37 2.80
N ALA A 78 8.34 5.93 1.76
CA ALA A 78 7.65 6.31 0.53
C ALA A 78 6.99 5.10 -0.16
N LEU A 79 7.67 3.94 -0.22
CA LEU A 79 7.10 2.69 -0.75
C LEU A 79 5.84 2.28 0.04
N ALA A 80 5.90 2.35 1.36
CA ALA A 80 4.79 2.01 2.24
C ALA A 80 3.59 2.95 2.05
N ASP A 81 3.86 4.26 2.03
CA ASP A 81 2.83 5.28 1.82
C ASP A 81 2.15 5.11 0.46
N LEU A 82 2.93 4.98 -0.61
CA LEU A 82 2.41 4.76 -1.97
C LEU A 82 1.65 3.46 -2.13
N GLY A 83 2.03 2.39 -1.42
CA GLY A 83 1.26 1.15 -1.37
C GLY A 83 -0.14 1.37 -0.79
N GLY A 84 -0.24 2.11 0.31
CA GLY A 84 -1.53 2.52 0.87
C GLY A 84 -2.31 3.46 -0.05
N TYR A 85 -1.64 4.40 -0.72
CA TYR A 85 -2.29 5.30 -1.67
C TYR A 85 -2.87 4.53 -2.87
N ALA A 86 -2.10 3.58 -3.42
CA ALA A 86 -2.55 2.70 -4.48
C ALA A 86 -3.76 1.86 -4.05
N CYS A 87 -3.79 1.37 -2.80
CA CYS A 87 -4.93 0.65 -2.25
C CYS A 87 -6.18 1.51 -2.15
N VAL A 88 -6.08 2.74 -1.62
CA VAL A 88 -7.26 3.62 -1.49
C VAL A 88 -7.79 4.04 -2.86
N LEU A 89 -6.92 4.41 -3.80
CA LEU A 89 -7.35 4.77 -5.15
C LEU A 89 -8.02 3.59 -5.87
N SER A 90 -7.44 2.39 -5.74
CA SER A 90 -7.98 1.23 -6.43
C SER A 90 -9.28 0.69 -5.87
N HIS A 91 -9.60 0.94 -4.60
CA HIS A 91 -10.79 0.35 -3.94
C HIS A 91 -11.85 1.38 -3.52
N ALA A 92 -11.48 2.64 -3.29
CA ALA A 92 -12.42 3.72 -2.97
C ALA A 92 -12.79 4.58 -4.20
N GLY A 93 -11.96 4.52 -5.25
CA GLY A 93 -12.13 5.23 -6.52
C GLY A 93 -10.97 6.19 -6.83
N PRO A 94 -10.85 6.67 -8.08
CA PRO A 94 -9.71 7.45 -8.57
C PRO A 94 -9.66 8.90 -8.04
N ASP A 95 -10.39 9.21 -6.97
CA ASP A 95 -10.36 10.54 -6.39
C ASP A 95 -9.02 10.77 -5.67
N ALA A 96 -8.18 11.60 -6.26
CA ALA A 96 -6.82 11.85 -5.80
C ALA A 96 -6.75 12.57 -4.44
N LEU A 97 -7.87 13.05 -3.90
CA LEU A 97 -7.93 13.82 -2.66
C LEU A 97 -7.83 12.98 -1.38
N SER A 98 -7.57 11.66 -1.49
CA SER A 98 -7.21 10.85 -0.33
C SER A 98 -5.87 11.28 0.27
N VAL A 99 -5.80 11.39 1.59
CA VAL A 99 -4.61 11.89 2.31
C VAL A 99 -4.19 10.94 3.41
N THR A 100 -2.89 10.75 3.58
CA THR A 100 -2.31 9.98 4.68
C THR A 100 -2.58 10.72 5.99
N THR A 101 -3.22 10.06 6.96
CA THR A 101 -3.45 10.64 8.30
C THR A 101 -2.49 10.08 9.33
N ASN A 102 -2.07 8.83 9.17
CA ASN A 102 -1.06 8.20 10.01
C ASN A 102 -0.35 7.08 9.22
N ILE A 103 0.93 6.90 9.51
CA ILE A 103 1.67 5.71 9.13
C ILE A 103 2.73 5.45 10.21
N SER A 104 2.88 4.18 10.58
CA SER A 104 3.89 3.69 11.52
C SER A 104 4.68 2.58 10.84
N ILE A 105 6.00 2.65 10.88
CA ILE A 105 6.90 1.72 10.19
C ILE A 105 7.93 1.14 11.17
N ASN A 106 8.16 -0.17 11.05
CA ASN A 106 9.22 -0.89 11.75
C ASN A 106 10.25 -1.39 10.74
N PHE A 107 11.53 -1.16 11.01
CA PHE A 107 12.64 -1.62 10.18
C PHE A 107 13.29 -2.85 10.84
N MET A 108 13.32 -3.98 10.14
CA MET A 108 13.76 -5.25 10.68
C MET A 108 15.15 -5.65 10.16
N ARG A 109 15.42 -5.38 8.88
CA ARG A 109 16.68 -5.75 8.22
C ARG A 109 17.11 -4.68 7.23
N LYS A 110 18.40 -4.69 6.89
CA LYS A 110 18.94 -3.85 5.81
C LYS A 110 18.55 -4.45 4.45
N ALA A 111 18.15 -3.60 3.52
CA ALA A 111 18.03 -3.93 2.10
C ALA A 111 19.21 -3.32 1.34
N GLY A 112 19.85 -4.07 0.44
CA GLY A 112 20.83 -3.55 -0.51
C GLY A 112 20.15 -2.88 -1.71
N PRO A 113 20.92 -2.36 -2.68
CA PRO A 113 20.37 -1.83 -3.93
C PRO A 113 19.62 -2.91 -4.71
N GLY A 114 18.60 -2.52 -5.47
CA GLY A 114 17.75 -3.43 -6.23
C GLY A 114 16.29 -3.45 -5.77
N PRO A 115 15.52 -4.47 -6.18
CA PRO A 115 14.08 -4.50 -5.95
C PRO A 115 13.74 -4.71 -4.47
N VAL A 116 12.77 -3.92 -3.99
CA VAL A 116 12.05 -4.12 -2.73
C VAL A 116 10.56 -4.20 -3.06
N ASP A 117 9.94 -5.33 -2.75
CA ASP A 117 8.51 -5.55 -3.00
C ASP A 117 7.70 -5.31 -1.73
N GLY A 118 6.72 -4.41 -1.83
CA GLY A 118 5.74 -4.09 -0.80
C GLY A 118 4.41 -4.76 -1.09
N ARG A 119 4.03 -5.75 -0.28
CA ARG A 119 2.72 -6.42 -0.35
C ARG A 119 1.75 -5.69 0.57
N CYS A 120 0.92 -4.82 0.00
CA CYS A 120 -0.04 -4.01 0.75
C CYS A 120 -1.39 -4.72 0.86
N ARG A 121 -2.02 -4.70 2.05
CA ARG A 121 -3.35 -5.27 2.29
C ARG A 121 -4.24 -4.27 3.01
N ILE A 122 -5.47 -4.16 2.54
CA ILE A 122 -6.51 -3.37 3.17
C ILE A 122 -7.07 -4.17 4.35
N LEU A 123 -6.84 -3.66 5.57
CA LEU A 123 -7.37 -4.24 6.80
C LEU A 123 -8.82 -3.81 7.04
N LYS A 124 -9.16 -2.57 6.67
CA LYS A 124 -10.52 -2.02 6.78
C LYS A 124 -10.72 -0.93 5.75
N LEU A 125 -11.81 -1.04 4.98
CA LEU A 125 -12.29 0.04 4.11
C LEU A 125 -13.61 0.57 4.64
N GLY A 126 -13.57 1.77 5.24
CA GLY A 126 -14.75 2.49 5.71
C GLY A 126 -15.22 3.54 4.71
N ARG A 127 -16.20 4.35 5.15
CA ARG A 127 -16.69 5.50 4.35
C ARG A 127 -15.66 6.62 4.25
N SER A 128 -14.95 6.91 5.34
CA SER A 128 -14.04 8.07 5.46
C SER A 128 -12.61 7.69 5.79
N LEU A 129 -12.34 6.42 6.11
CA LEU A 129 -11.00 5.94 6.46
C LEU A 129 -10.74 4.58 5.82
N MET A 130 -9.52 4.40 5.32
CA MET A 130 -8.97 3.10 4.98
C MET A 130 -7.77 2.82 5.89
N VAL A 131 -7.75 1.64 6.50
CA VAL A 131 -6.60 1.14 7.28
C VAL A 131 -5.95 0.01 6.49
N TYR A 132 -4.63 0.04 6.40
CA TYR A 132 -3.83 -0.95 5.67
C TYR A 132 -2.59 -1.39 6.45
N ASP A 133 -2.05 -2.52 6.05
CA ASP A 133 -0.67 -2.89 6.33
C ASP A 133 0.12 -3.11 5.04
N ILE A 134 1.44 -3.12 5.16
CA ILE A 134 2.35 -3.46 4.09
C ILE A 134 3.57 -4.17 4.66
N GLU A 135 3.86 -5.34 4.09
CA GLU A 135 5.10 -6.07 4.32
C GLU A 135 6.05 -5.81 3.14
N MET A 136 7.28 -5.39 3.44
CA MET A 136 8.29 -5.12 2.44
C MET A 136 9.39 -6.18 2.49
N THR A 137 9.61 -6.87 1.38
CA THR A 137 10.61 -7.91 1.23
C THR A 137 11.70 -7.52 0.24
N ALA A 138 12.93 -7.98 0.47
CA ALA A 138 14.06 -7.72 -0.41
C ALA A 138 15.09 -8.85 -0.37
N GLY A 139 15.99 -8.84 -1.35
CA GLY A 139 17.07 -9.82 -1.47
C GLY A 139 16.64 -11.16 -2.09
N PRO A 140 17.59 -12.07 -2.32
CA PRO A 140 17.34 -13.32 -3.05
C PRO A 140 16.39 -14.26 -2.32
N ASP A 141 16.38 -14.21 -0.99
CA ASP A 141 15.57 -15.08 -0.13
C ASP A 141 14.21 -14.47 0.24
N GLY A 142 13.90 -13.25 -0.25
CA GLY A 142 12.62 -12.59 0.03
C GLY A 142 12.42 -12.19 1.49
N GLU A 143 13.49 -11.81 2.18
CA GLU A 143 13.47 -11.46 3.60
C GLU A 143 12.66 -10.20 3.87
N ILE A 144 11.87 -10.20 4.96
CA ILE A 144 11.14 -9.01 5.39
C ILE A 144 12.13 -7.98 5.94
N VAL A 145 12.21 -6.83 5.27
CA VAL A 145 13.09 -5.71 5.63
C VAL A 145 12.38 -4.62 6.41
N ALA A 146 11.10 -4.38 6.13
CA ALA A 146 10.28 -3.42 6.85
C ALA A 146 8.80 -3.83 6.83
N HIS A 147 8.05 -3.35 7.82
CA HIS A 147 6.60 -3.53 7.90
C HIS A 147 5.98 -2.24 8.39
N ALA A 148 4.90 -1.81 7.76
CA ALA A 148 4.19 -0.61 8.17
C ALA A 148 2.69 -0.85 8.26
N THR A 149 2.04 -0.07 9.11
CA THR A 149 0.58 0.11 9.13
C THR A 149 0.28 1.57 8.89
N GLY A 150 -0.81 1.84 8.19
CA GLY A 150 -1.19 3.21 7.89
C GLY A 150 -2.68 3.40 7.73
N THR A 151 -3.06 4.67 7.74
CA THR A 151 -4.43 5.12 7.57
C THR A 151 -4.50 6.24 6.56
N TYR A 152 -5.43 6.10 5.61
CA TYR A 152 -5.81 7.13 4.65
C TYR A 152 -7.18 7.68 5.00
N SER A 153 -7.31 9.01 4.96
CA SER A 153 -8.60 9.68 4.90
C SER A 153 -9.17 9.63 3.50
N ILE A 154 -10.45 9.33 3.40
CA ILE A 154 -11.23 9.33 2.16
C ILE A 154 -12.21 10.50 2.26
N PRO A 155 -12.06 11.56 1.45
CA PRO A 155 -12.99 12.67 1.47
C PRO A 155 -14.39 12.22 1.03
N PRO A 156 -15.46 12.88 1.51
CA PRO A 156 -16.79 12.65 0.98
C PRO A 156 -16.80 12.95 -0.52
N LYS A 157 -17.45 12.09 -1.31
CA LYS A 157 -17.69 12.40 -2.72
C LYS A 157 -18.44 13.73 -2.78
N SER A 158 -17.85 14.75 -3.42
CA SER A 158 -18.59 15.99 -3.67
C SER A 158 -19.81 15.61 -4.51
N ILE A 159 -21.01 16.01 -4.05
CA ILE A 159 -22.17 16.01 -4.92
C ILE A 159 -21.85 17.09 -5.93
N ALA A 160 -21.51 16.70 -7.17
CA ALA A 160 -21.46 17.66 -8.26
C ALA A 160 -22.81 18.38 -8.27
N VAL A 161 -22.80 19.66 -7.91
CA VAL A 161 -23.97 20.53 -8.04
C VAL A 161 -24.23 20.57 -9.55
N LYS A 162 -25.33 19.94 -9.96
CA LYS A 162 -25.82 19.99 -11.34
C LYS A 162 -26.16 21.40 -11.74
#